data_AF-A0A0L8J4Q7-F1
#
_entry.id   AF-A0A0L8J4Q7-F1
#
_cell.length_a   1.000
_cell.length_b   1.000
_cell.length_c   1.000
_cell.angle_alpha   90.00
_cell.angle_beta   90.00
_cell.angle_gamma   90.00
#
_symmetry.space_group_name_H-M   'P 1'
#
loop_
_entity.id
_entity.type
_entity.pdbx_description
1 polymer ?
#
loop_
_entity_poly.entity_id
_entity_poly.type
_entity_poly.pdbx_seq_one_letter_code
_entity_poly.pdbx_strand_id
1 'polypeptide(L)'
;MSTSAHPSADAIHTGETITNRLVEANERYAADFTDPGMDARPVLRVAVVACMDARLDLHAALGLQLGDCHTIRNAGGVVTDDVIRSLTISQRALGTRSVMLVHHTGCGLESLTEDFRHELEDEVGQRPAWAVEAFRDVDQDVRQSMQRVRTSPFLLHSDDVRGFVFDVTTGLLREIDPA
;
A
#
# COMPACT_ATOMS: atom_id res chain seq x y z
N MET A 1 19.73 -1.62 18.77
CA MET A 1 18.34 -2.12 18.81
C MET A 1 17.54 -1.15 19.66
N SER A 2 16.97 -0.12 19.04
CA SER A 2 16.16 0.87 19.75
C SER A 2 14.72 0.39 19.71
N THR A 3 14.23 -0.19 20.81
CA THR A 3 12.82 -0.53 20.98
C THR A 3 12.04 0.77 21.17
N SER A 4 11.50 1.30 20.08
CA SER A 4 10.49 2.36 20.13
C SER A 4 9.23 1.77 20.78
N ALA A 5 9.02 2.07 22.05
CA ALA A 5 7.79 1.74 22.74
C ALA A 5 6.65 2.55 22.10
N HIS A 6 5.66 1.88 21.53
CA HIS A 6 4.42 2.53 21.11
C HIS A 6 3.73 3.10 22.35
N PRO A 7 3.47 4.42 22.43
CA PRO A 7 2.70 4.96 23.54
C PRO A 7 1.27 4.42 23.48
N SER A 8 0.71 4.10 24.65
CA SER A 8 -0.66 3.61 24.80
C SER A 8 -1.67 4.62 24.26
N ALA A 9 -2.79 4.12 23.74
CA ALA A 9 -3.90 4.92 23.21
C ALA A 9 -4.41 6.00 24.18
N ASP A 10 -4.24 5.78 25.49
CA ASP A 10 -4.66 6.72 26.55
C ASP A 10 -3.79 7.98 26.69
N ALA A 11 -2.65 8.07 25.99
CA ALA A 11 -1.77 9.24 26.05
C ALA A 11 -2.22 10.41 25.15
N ILE A 12 -3.35 10.29 24.44
CA ILE A 12 -3.86 11.27 23.45
C ILE A 12 -4.66 12.41 24.15
N HIS A 13 -4.38 12.71 25.42
CA HIS A 13 -5.21 13.59 26.26
C HIS A 13 -4.54 14.89 26.73
N THR A 14 -3.62 15.42 25.94
CA THR A 14 -3.21 16.82 25.99
C THR A 14 -3.72 17.50 24.73
N GLY A 15 -4.05 18.80 24.73
CA GLY A 15 -4.59 19.54 23.57
C GLY A 15 -3.67 19.64 22.34
N GLU A 16 -2.71 18.74 22.22
CA GLU A 16 -1.79 18.55 21.10
C GLU A 16 -2.41 17.58 20.08
N THR A 17 -2.45 17.97 18.81
CA THR A 17 -2.98 17.10 17.76
C THR A 17 -1.97 16.00 17.41
N ILE A 18 -2.46 14.84 16.96
CA ILE A 18 -1.59 13.75 16.48
C ILE A 18 -0.65 14.23 15.37
N THR A 19 -1.12 15.12 14.50
CA THR A 19 -0.31 15.69 13.42
C THR A 19 0.87 16.48 13.95
N ASN A 20 0.69 17.30 14.99
CA ASN A 20 1.80 18.05 15.61
C ASN A 20 2.88 17.10 16.12
N ARG A 21 2.47 16.06 16.85
CA ARG A 21 3.39 15.03 17.34
C ARG A 21 4.18 14.32 16.22
N LEU A 22 3.56 14.10 15.05
CA LEU A 22 4.24 13.52 13.89
C LEU A 22 5.26 14.49 13.26
N VAL A 23 4.95 15.79 13.22
CA VAL A 23 5.89 16.82 12.76
C VAL A 23 7.11 16.88 13.70
N GLU A 24 6.90 16.82 15.02
CA GLU A 24 8.00 16.77 16.00
C GLU A 24 8.82 15.46 15.91
N ALA A 25 8.18 14.34 15.60
CA ALA A 25 8.89 13.10 15.32
C ALA A 25 9.81 13.22 14.09
N ASN A 26 9.37 13.95 13.06
CA ASN A 26 10.18 14.22 11.87
C ASN A 26 11.41 15.07 12.17
N GLU A 27 11.36 16.03 13.10
CA GLU A 27 12.55 16.82 13.48
C GLU A 27 13.66 15.93 14.04
N ARG A 28 13.30 14.91 14.83
CA ARG A 28 14.25 13.91 15.33
C ARG A 28 14.80 13.03 14.21
N TYR A 29 13.95 12.59 13.29
CA TYR A 29 14.39 11.85 12.10
C TYR A 29 15.38 12.67 11.27
N ALA A 30 15.10 13.96 11.06
CA ALA A 30 15.91 14.85 10.24
C ALA A 30 17.31 15.12 10.83
N ALA A 31 17.46 15.06 12.16
CA ALA A 31 18.76 15.25 12.81
C ALA A 31 19.80 14.18 12.44
N ASP A 32 19.35 12.96 12.15
CA ASP A 32 20.18 11.82 11.74
C ASP A 32 20.11 11.56 10.22
N PHE A 33 19.26 12.28 9.49
CA PHE A 33 19.06 12.07 8.06
C PHE A 33 20.27 12.55 7.26
N THR A 34 20.83 11.66 6.44
CA THR A 34 21.88 11.99 5.48
C THR A 34 21.29 11.90 4.08
N ASP A 35 21.44 12.98 3.28
CA ASP A 35 21.07 12.97 1.87
C ASP A 35 21.84 11.84 1.16
N PRO A 36 21.14 10.82 0.66
CA PRO A 36 21.82 9.71 0.02
C PRO A 36 22.27 10.02 -1.42
N GLY A 37 21.95 11.21 -1.96
CA GLY A 37 22.31 11.63 -3.31
C GLY A 37 21.60 10.83 -4.40
N MET A 38 20.45 10.24 -4.09
CA MET A 38 19.68 9.39 -5.00
C MET A 38 18.81 10.23 -5.95
N ASP A 39 18.61 9.72 -7.17
CA ASP A 39 17.56 10.26 -8.05
C ASP A 39 16.17 9.76 -7.62
N ALA A 40 15.12 10.30 -8.24
CA ALA A 40 13.76 9.85 -7.97
C ALA A 40 13.44 8.46 -8.56
N ARG A 41 14.39 7.79 -9.22
CA ARG A 41 14.18 6.46 -9.82
C ARG A 41 14.59 5.39 -8.82
N PRO A 42 13.74 4.37 -8.61
CA PRO A 42 14.03 3.34 -7.64
C PRO A 42 15.19 2.44 -8.11
N VAL A 43 16.14 2.19 -7.21
CA VAL A 43 17.38 1.45 -7.49
C VAL A 43 17.10 0.03 -7.97
N LEU A 44 16.15 -0.66 -7.32
CA LEU A 44 15.78 -2.04 -7.69
C LEU A 44 14.83 -2.10 -8.88
N ARG A 45 14.38 -0.94 -9.41
CA ARG A 45 13.43 -0.84 -10.53
C ARG A 45 12.15 -1.65 -10.30
N VAL A 46 11.66 -1.65 -9.06
CA VAL A 46 10.41 -2.32 -8.66
C VAL A 46 9.40 -1.31 -8.12
N ALA A 47 8.12 -1.55 -8.42
CA ALA A 47 7.00 -0.90 -7.76
C ALA A 47 6.24 -1.93 -6.91
N VAL A 48 5.97 -1.58 -5.65
CA VAL A 48 5.19 -2.40 -4.72
C VAL A 48 3.84 -1.73 -4.50
N VAL A 49 2.76 -2.43 -4.82
CA VAL A 49 1.39 -2.01 -4.52
C VAL A 49 0.93 -2.78 -3.29
N ALA A 50 0.50 -2.09 -2.23
CA ALA A 50 0.12 -2.73 -0.98
C ALA A 50 -1.08 -2.06 -0.31
N CYS A 51 -1.75 -2.76 0.60
CA CYS A 51 -2.79 -2.16 1.44
C CYS A 51 -2.22 -1.06 2.35
N MET A 52 -3.01 -0.05 2.68
CA MET A 52 -2.70 1.02 3.65
C MET A 52 -2.72 0.57 5.13
N ASP A 53 -2.91 -0.73 5.39
CA ASP A 53 -3.01 -1.29 6.74
C ASP A 53 -1.82 -0.91 7.64
N ALA A 54 -2.13 -0.43 8.84
CA ALA A 54 -1.15 0.07 9.81
C ALA A 54 -0.25 -1.05 10.40
N ARG A 55 -0.64 -2.32 10.26
CA ARG A 55 0.13 -3.49 10.72
C ARG A 55 1.18 -3.93 9.70
N LEU A 56 1.17 -3.36 8.48
CA LEU A 56 2.12 -3.69 7.42
C LEU A 56 3.24 -2.65 7.36
N ASP A 57 4.34 -2.93 8.07
CA ASP A 57 5.63 -2.25 7.88
C ASP A 57 6.33 -2.83 6.64
N LEU A 58 5.88 -2.36 5.48
CA LEU A 58 6.24 -2.91 4.18
C LEU A 58 7.75 -2.89 3.91
N HIS A 59 8.44 -1.80 4.27
CA HIS A 59 9.88 -1.68 4.01
C HIS A 59 10.66 -2.67 4.87
N ALA A 60 10.33 -2.78 6.16
CA ALA A 60 10.97 -3.76 7.04
C ALA A 60 10.67 -5.20 6.60
N ALA A 61 9.41 -5.50 6.26
CA ALA A 61 8.99 -6.84 5.84
C ALA A 61 9.70 -7.34 4.56
N LEU A 62 10.05 -6.42 3.66
CA LEU A 62 10.74 -6.72 2.41
C LEU A 62 12.26 -6.50 2.46
N GLY A 63 12.79 -6.01 3.58
CA GLY A 63 14.21 -5.66 3.70
C GLY A 63 14.64 -4.50 2.79
N LEU A 64 13.72 -3.58 2.49
CA LEU A 64 13.94 -2.44 1.59
C LEU A 64 14.65 -1.29 2.30
N GLN A 65 15.58 -0.67 1.61
CA GLN A 65 16.24 0.56 2.00
C GLN A 65 15.58 1.77 1.32
N LEU A 66 15.91 2.97 1.81
CA LEU A 66 15.50 4.22 1.18
C LEU A 66 15.90 4.22 -0.31
N GLY A 67 14.96 4.50 -1.21
CA GLY A 67 15.20 4.57 -2.65
C GLY A 67 15.14 3.25 -3.41
N ASP A 68 14.93 2.10 -2.74
CA ASP A 68 14.92 0.80 -3.43
C ASP A 68 13.72 0.61 -4.37
N CYS A 69 12.54 1.09 -3.97
CA CYS A 69 11.30 0.86 -4.70
C CYS A 69 10.36 2.08 -4.70
N HIS A 70 9.42 2.08 -5.63
CA HIS A 70 8.20 2.86 -5.43
C HIS A 70 7.20 2.08 -4.58
N THR A 71 6.62 2.76 -3.59
CA THR A 71 5.54 2.21 -2.76
C THR A 71 4.23 2.92 -3.09
N ILE A 72 3.23 2.16 -3.53
CA ILE A 72 1.87 2.64 -3.83
C ILE A 72 0.93 1.97 -2.84
N ARG A 73 0.16 2.75 -2.06
CA ARG A 73 -0.75 2.20 -1.05
C ARG A 73 -2.14 2.83 -1.10
N ASN A 74 -3.16 2.00 -0.96
CA ASN A 74 -4.57 2.41 -0.82
C ASN A 74 -5.32 1.39 0.05
N ALA A 75 -6.63 1.59 0.26
CA ALA A 75 -7.46 0.60 0.94
C ALA A 75 -7.44 -0.73 0.16
N GLY A 76 -7.05 -1.82 0.82
CA GLY A 76 -7.00 -3.17 0.23
C GLY A 76 -5.80 -3.48 -0.65
N GLY A 77 -5.04 -2.49 -1.11
CA GLY A 77 -4.02 -2.71 -2.15
C GLY A 77 -4.63 -2.92 -3.54
N VAL A 78 -5.87 -2.47 -3.72
CA VAL A 78 -6.68 -2.68 -4.93
C VAL A 78 -6.05 -1.98 -6.13
N VAL A 79 -5.99 -2.68 -7.26
CA VAL A 79 -5.55 -2.11 -8.54
C VAL A 79 -6.68 -1.28 -9.17
N THR A 80 -6.76 -0.02 -8.75
CA THR A 80 -7.65 1.01 -9.29
C THR A 80 -7.01 1.74 -10.49
N ASP A 81 -7.76 2.62 -11.14
CA ASP A 81 -7.21 3.51 -12.18
C ASP A 81 -6.05 4.38 -11.67
N ASP A 82 -6.07 4.78 -10.40
CA ASP A 82 -4.98 5.56 -9.81
C ASP A 82 -3.72 4.72 -9.59
N VAL A 83 -3.87 3.43 -9.26
CA VAL A 83 -2.75 2.48 -9.21
C VAL A 83 -2.19 2.25 -10.62
N ILE A 84 -3.04 2.04 -11.63
CA ILE A 84 -2.59 1.90 -13.03
C ILE A 84 -1.89 3.16 -13.52
N ARG A 85 -2.42 4.35 -13.22
CA ARG A 85 -1.77 5.63 -13.51
C ARG A 85 -0.39 5.72 -12.86
N SER A 86 -0.29 5.35 -11.58
CA SER A 86 0.95 5.40 -10.80
C SER A 86 2.00 4.41 -11.33
N LEU A 87 1.59 3.16 -11.61
CA LEU A 87 2.44 2.15 -12.25
C LEU A 87 2.91 2.58 -13.64
N THR A 88 2.04 3.22 -14.42
CA THR A 88 2.39 3.73 -15.76
C THR A 88 3.50 4.78 -15.67
N ILE A 89 3.39 5.74 -14.75
CA ILE A 89 4.45 6.74 -14.50
C ILE A 89 5.72 6.06 -14.00
N SER A 90 5.58 5.15 -13.03
CA SER A 90 6.67 4.38 -12.44
C SER A 90 7.49 3.65 -13.49
N GLN A 91 6.85 3.00 -14.46
CA GLN A 91 7.54 2.27 -15.52
C GLN A 91 8.09 3.22 -16.60
N ARG A 92 7.21 4.07 -17.16
CA ARG A 92 7.53 4.81 -18.39
C ARG A 92 8.41 6.03 -18.15
N ALA A 93 8.25 6.71 -17.02
CA ALA A 93 9.04 7.90 -16.68
C ALA A 93 10.21 7.59 -15.74
N LEU A 94 10.03 6.60 -14.85
CA LEU A 94 10.97 6.33 -13.76
C LEU A 94 11.67 4.96 -13.84
N GLY A 95 11.35 4.16 -14.86
CA GLY A 95 12.17 3.02 -15.27
C GLY A 95 11.99 1.72 -14.46
N THR A 96 10.93 1.61 -13.64
CA THR A 96 10.58 0.31 -13.03
C THR A 96 10.19 -0.73 -14.07
N ARG A 97 10.43 -2.00 -13.76
CA ARG A 97 10.17 -3.17 -14.62
C ARG A 97 9.36 -4.24 -13.92
N SER A 98 9.52 -4.38 -12.60
CA SER A 98 8.84 -5.37 -11.79
C SER A 98 7.69 -4.75 -10.99
N VAL A 99 6.61 -5.50 -10.82
CA VAL A 99 5.46 -5.13 -9.97
C VAL A 99 5.19 -6.23 -8.96
N MET A 100 5.19 -5.87 -7.68
CA MET A 100 4.82 -6.75 -6.57
C MET A 100 3.50 -6.27 -5.97
N LEU A 101 2.49 -7.13 -5.95
CA LEU A 101 1.19 -6.85 -5.32
C LEU A 101 1.15 -7.54 -3.96
N VAL A 102 0.86 -6.79 -2.89
CA VAL A 102 0.86 -7.27 -1.51
C VAL A 102 -0.47 -6.96 -0.84
N HIS A 103 -1.36 -7.94 -0.85
CA HIS A 103 -2.55 -7.95 0.00
C HIS A 103 -2.18 -8.53 1.36
N HIS A 104 -3.12 -8.63 2.30
CA HIS A 104 -2.85 -9.22 3.60
C HIS A 104 -4.09 -9.87 4.20
N THR A 105 -3.86 -10.81 5.13
CA THR A 105 -4.93 -11.47 5.88
C THR A 105 -5.67 -10.49 6.79
N GLY A 106 -6.99 -10.68 6.95
CA GLY A 106 -7.80 -9.88 7.86
C GLY A 106 -7.86 -8.42 7.44
N CYS A 107 -7.99 -8.19 6.13
CA CYS A 107 -8.12 -6.86 5.56
C CYS A 107 -9.48 -6.25 5.91
N GLY A 108 -9.52 -4.94 6.18
CA GLY A 108 -10.78 -4.23 6.45
C GLY A 108 -11.78 -4.36 5.30
N LEU A 109 -11.29 -4.43 4.05
CA LEU A 109 -12.16 -4.60 2.88
C LEU A 109 -12.85 -5.98 2.83
N GLU A 110 -12.37 -7.00 3.57
CA GLU A 110 -13.06 -8.30 3.67
C GLU A 110 -14.40 -8.21 4.40
N SER A 111 -14.52 -7.21 5.27
CA SER A 111 -15.69 -6.97 6.12
C SER A 111 -16.69 -5.98 5.50
N LEU A 112 -16.29 -5.22 4.48
CA LEU A 112 -17.15 -4.25 3.81
C LEU A 112 -17.97 -4.89 2.67
N THR A 113 -18.99 -4.16 2.24
CA THR A 113 -19.78 -4.45 1.04
C THR A 113 -20.02 -3.15 0.27
N GLU A 114 -20.56 -3.26 -0.94
CA GLU A 114 -21.00 -2.07 -1.70
C GLU A 114 -22.16 -1.31 -1.01
N ASP A 115 -22.82 -1.91 -0.01
CA ASP A 115 -23.87 -1.26 0.79
C ASP A 115 -23.33 -0.06 1.57
N PHE A 116 -22.02 -0.01 1.84
CA PHE A 116 -21.37 1.15 2.45
C PHE A 116 -21.64 2.44 1.67
N ARG A 117 -21.80 2.37 0.34
CA ARG A 117 -22.16 3.54 -0.47
C ARG A 117 -23.60 3.98 -0.28
N HIS A 118 -24.50 3.04 0.05
CA HIS A 118 -25.88 3.36 0.40
C HIS A 118 -25.95 3.99 1.78
N GLU A 119 -25.20 3.48 2.75
CA GLU A 119 -25.10 4.08 4.09
C GLU A 119 -24.63 5.54 4.01
N LEU A 120 -23.61 5.82 3.19
CA LEU A 120 -23.13 7.18 2.95
C LEU A 120 -24.15 8.07 2.21
N GLU A 121 -24.91 7.50 1.28
CA GLU A 121 -25.99 8.23 0.60
C GLU A 121 -27.09 8.63 1.58
N ASP A 122 -27.47 7.73 2.49
CA ASP A 122 -28.49 7.98 3.51
C ASP A 122 -28.02 9.03 4.54
N GLU A 123 -26.74 9.01 4.92
CA GLU A 123 -26.16 9.96 5.88
C GLU A 123 -25.94 11.36 5.28
N VAL A 124 -25.31 11.42 4.10
CA VAL A 124 -24.81 12.68 3.51
C VAL A 124 -25.78 13.25 2.47
N GLY A 125 -26.71 12.45 1.97
CA GLY A 125 -27.65 12.81 0.89
C GLY A 125 -27.04 12.72 -0.51
N GLN A 126 -25.83 12.20 -0.65
CA GLN A 126 -25.16 12.02 -1.94
C GLN A 126 -24.41 10.69 -2.01
N ARG A 127 -24.73 9.87 -3.01
CA ARG A 127 -24.02 8.61 -3.25
C ARG A 127 -22.61 8.85 -3.80
N PRO A 128 -21.57 8.21 -3.24
CA PRO A 128 -20.25 8.23 -3.82
C PRO A 128 -20.21 7.59 -5.22
N ALA A 129 -19.49 8.22 -6.16
CA ALA A 129 -19.33 7.73 -7.52
C ALA A 129 -18.31 6.58 -7.64
N TRP A 130 -17.35 6.50 -6.72
CA TRP A 130 -16.35 5.45 -6.65
C TRP A 130 -16.94 4.15 -6.08
N ALA A 131 -16.41 3.00 -6.51
CA ALA A 131 -16.70 1.70 -5.92
C ALA A 131 -15.92 1.53 -4.60
N VAL A 132 -16.47 0.73 -3.67
CA VAL A 132 -15.77 0.39 -2.43
C VAL A 132 -14.59 -0.54 -2.71
N GLU A 133 -14.70 -1.33 -3.79
CA GLU A 133 -13.75 -2.38 -4.17
C GLU A 133 -13.56 -3.42 -3.04
N ALA A 134 -14.65 -3.71 -2.33
CA ALA A 134 -14.67 -4.76 -1.32
C ALA A 134 -14.52 -6.15 -1.96
N PHE A 135 -13.82 -7.05 -1.28
CA PHE A 135 -13.61 -8.43 -1.71
C PHE A 135 -13.89 -9.40 -0.55
N ARG A 136 -14.17 -10.67 -0.83
CA ARG A 136 -14.42 -11.70 0.21
C ARG A 136 -13.29 -12.71 0.36
N ASP A 137 -12.52 -12.91 -0.72
CA ASP A 137 -11.41 -13.85 -0.77
C ASP A 137 -10.17 -13.08 -1.23
N VAL A 138 -9.21 -12.96 -0.32
CA VAL A 138 -7.96 -12.23 -0.56
C VAL A 138 -7.10 -12.88 -1.65
N ASP A 139 -7.10 -14.22 -1.77
CA ASP A 139 -6.33 -14.91 -2.79
C ASP A 139 -6.95 -14.69 -4.18
N GLN A 140 -8.27 -14.72 -4.26
CA GLN A 140 -9.00 -14.40 -5.49
C GLN A 140 -8.76 -12.94 -5.91
N ASP A 141 -8.78 -12.02 -4.96
CA ASP A 141 -8.56 -10.59 -5.26
C ASP A 141 -7.12 -10.30 -5.70
N VAL A 142 -6.12 -10.98 -5.13
CA VAL A 142 -4.73 -10.93 -5.61
C VAL A 142 -4.63 -11.42 -7.06
N ARG A 143 -5.29 -12.52 -7.43
CA ARG A 143 -5.32 -13.00 -8.82
C ARG A 143 -5.96 -11.99 -9.76
N GLN A 144 -7.09 -11.42 -9.37
CA GLN A 144 -7.77 -10.40 -10.15
C GLN A 144 -6.86 -9.17 -10.34
N SER A 145 -6.20 -8.71 -9.28
CA SER A 145 -5.29 -7.58 -9.29
C SER A 145 -4.07 -7.84 -10.20
N MET A 146 -3.47 -9.03 -10.16
CA MET A 146 -2.42 -9.43 -11.11
C MET A 146 -2.92 -9.38 -12.55
N GLN A 147 -4.13 -9.87 -12.82
CA GLN A 147 -4.72 -9.84 -14.14
C GLN A 147 -4.91 -8.39 -14.63
N ARG A 148 -5.51 -7.51 -13.81
CA ARG A 148 -5.71 -6.08 -14.12
C ARG A 148 -4.39 -5.41 -14.55
N VAL A 149 -3.30 -5.65 -13.80
CA VAL A 149 -1.97 -5.13 -14.14
C VAL A 149 -1.47 -5.72 -15.45
N ARG A 150 -1.48 -7.05 -15.60
CA ARG A 150 -0.91 -7.73 -16.78
C ARG A 150 -1.63 -7.40 -18.09
N THR A 151 -2.93 -7.15 -18.04
CA THR A 151 -3.74 -6.84 -19.23
C THR A 151 -3.81 -5.35 -19.54
N SER A 152 -3.26 -4.47 -18.69
CA SER A 152 -3.31 -3.03 -18.92
C SER A 152 -2.43 -2.64 -20.11
N PRO A 153 -2.97 -2.00 -21.17
CA PRO A 153 -2.19 -1.59 -22.34
C PRO A 153 -1.25 -0.41 -22.04
N PHE A 154 -1.37 0.21 -20.87
CA PHE A 154 -0.56 1.37 -20.46
C PHE A 154 0.75 0.97 -19.79
N LEU A 155 0.87 -0.28 -19.34
CA LEU A 155 2.10 -0.79 -18.71
C LEU A 155 3.02 -1.40 -19.77
N LEU A 156 4.30 -1.01 -19.71
CA LEU A 156 5.33 -1.43 -20.67
C LEU A 156 5.90 -2.81 -20.32
N HIS A 157 6.02 -3.08 -19.01
CA HIS A 157 6.58 -4.30 -18.45
C HIS A 157 5.51 -5.02 -17.63
N SER A 158 5.12 -6.20 -18.09
CA SER A 158 4.11 -7.06 -17.46
C SER A 158 4.59 -8.50 -17.28
N ASP A 159 5.85 -8.77 -17.60
CA ASP A 159 6.53 -10.06 -17.52
C ASP A 159 6.87 -10.46 -16.08
N ASP A 160 7.17 -9.49 -15.21
CA ASP A 160 7.44 -9.71 -13.79
C ASP A 160 6.38 -9.01 -12.91
N VAL A 161 5.18 -9.58 -12.91
CA VAL A 161 4.06 -9.18 -12.04
C VAL A 161 3.73 -10.35 -11.14
N ARG A 162 3.95 -10.21 -9.83
CA ARG A 162 3.74 -11.27 -8.82
C ARG A 162 2.87 -10.78 -7.67
N GLY A 163 2.03 -11.66 -7.15
CA GLY A 163 1.04 -11.35 -6.12
C GLY A 163 1.24 -12.17 -4.85
N PHE A 164 1.09 -11.51 -3.71
CA PHE A 164 1.34 -12.09 -2.40
C PHE A 164 0.26 -11.70 -1.40
N VAL A 165 0.05 -12.58 -0.42
CA VAL A 165 -0.71 -12.30 0.80
C VAL A 165 0.26 -12.28 1.97
N PHE A 166 0.38 -11.12 2.61
CA PHE A 166 1.09 -10.96 3.87
C PHE A 166 0.22 -11.42 5.03
N ASP A 167 0.73 -12.33 5.85
CA ASP A 167 0.06 -12.74 7.08
C ASP A 167 0.40 -11.77 8.21
N VAL A 168 -0.59 -11.01 8.65
CA VAL A 168 -0.42 -9.96 9.70
C VAL A 168 -0.08 -10.53 11.07
N THR A 169 -0.20 -11.84 11.28
CA THR A 169 0.10 -12.52 12.54
C THR A 169 1.50 -13.12 12.55
N THR A 170 1.99 -13.61 11.41
CA THR A 170 3.31 -14.27 11.31
C THR A 170 4.38 -13.40 10.64
N GLY A 171 3.98 -12.38 9.90
CA GLY A 171 4.89 -11.53 9.11
C GLY A 171 5.37 -12.14 7.80
N LEU A 172 4.86 -13.33 7.42
CA LEU A 172 5.29 -14.04 6.22
C LEU A 172 4.51 -13.62 4.97
N LEU A 173 5.18 -13.65 3.83
CA LEU A 173 4.54 -13.53 2.51
C LEU A 173 4.26 -14.91 1.93
N ARG A 174 3.01 -15.11 1.50
CA ARG A 174 2.59 -16.27 0.72
C ARG A 174 2.29 -15.84 -0.70
N GLU A 175 3.02 -16.39 -1.66
CA GLU A 175 2.77 -16.12 -3.08
C GLU A 175 1.49 -16.79 -3.56
N ILE A 176 0.77 -16.10 -4.44
CA ILE A 176 -0.46 -16.57 -5.06
C ILE A 176 -0.18 -16.92 -6.52
N ASP A 177 -0.49 -18.16 -6.90
CA ASP A 177 -0.43 -18.59 -8.29
C ASP A 177 -1.50 -17.83 -9.11
N PRO A 178 -1.13 -17.25 -10.27
CA PRO A 178 -2.06 -16.51 -11.12
C PRO A 178 -3.26 -17.28 -11.71
N ALA A 179 -3.22 -18.62 -11.69
CA ALA A 179 -4.19 -19.53 -12.34
C ALA A 179 -4.19 -19.51 -13.88
#